data_AF-A0A815SYU5-F1
#
_entry.id   AF-A0A815SYU5-F1
#
_cell.length_a   1.000
_cell.length_b   1.000
_cell.length_c   1.000
_cell.angle_alpha   90.00
_cell.angle_beta   90.00
_cell.angle_gamma   90.00
#
_symmetry.space_group_name_H-M   'P 1'
#
loop_
_entity.id
_entity.type
_entity.pdbx_description
1 polymer ?
#
loop_
_entity_poly.entity_id
_entity_poly.type
_entity_poly.pdbx_seq_one_letter_code
_entity_poly.pdbx_strand_id
1 'polypeptide(L)'
;VSFIEPTDELKKLAEEKQLNLLTLEKLREIGRNNPIEIVPPKPTDIGVIMYTSGSTGEPKGCMISHESFMYALFGLLVALNLRTTSKTEETPRVLNYMPLAHMFGCGTVVGITYLGGEVGFWQGKVDKLIDDFHDFRPTILAMVPRLLNKLYDKVRLELRKKGILGRILFRLAIRSKLALIRRGNFSQNTIWDKVIFNKIRQSFGGKINRVISSSAPLSSEVCRFSRAAFSCFFVE
;
A
#
# COMPACT_ATOMS: atom_id res chain seq x y z
N VAL A 1 5.86 -26.54 0.70
CA VAL A 1 4.40 -26.73 0.53
C VAL A 1 3.98 -25.98 -0.73
N SER A 2 3.33 -26.65 -1.68
CA SER A 2 2.79 -26.02 -2.89
C SER A 2 1.32 -25.66 -2.68
N PHE A 3 0.93 -24.44 -3.07
CA PHE A 3 -0.46 -23.96 -3.03
C PHE A 3 -1.25 -24.29 -4.30
N ILE A 4 -0.55 -24.79 -5.32
CA ILE A 4 -1.09 -25.27 -6.59
C ILE A 4 -0.56 -26.67 -6.87
N GLU A 5 -1.11 -27.35 -7.87
CA GLU A 5 -0.55 -28.64 -8.30
C GLU A 5 0.91 -28.47 -8.75
N PRO A 6 1.86 -29.23 -8.17
CA PRO A 6 3.26 -29.09 -8.51
C PRO A 6 3.53 -29.55 -9.95
N THR A 7 4.30 -28.75 -10.69
CA THR A 7 4.83 -29.15 -11.99
C THR A 7 5.86 -30.26 -11.83
N ASP A 8 6.09 -31.04 -12.89
CA ASP A 8 7.10 -32.11 -12.86
C ASP A 8 8.52 -31.57 -12.68
N GLU A 9 8.80 -30.39 -13.20
CA GLU A 9 10.05 -29.66 -12.94
C GLU A 9 10.24 -29.37 -11.45
N LEU A 10 9.18 -28.94 -10.75
CA LEU A 10 9.24 -28.63 -9.33
C LEU A 10 9.40 -29.90 -8.48
N LYS A 11 8.75 -31.01 -8.88
CA LYS A 11 8.92 -32.32 -8.23
C LYS A 11 10.36 -32.81 -8.36
N LYS A 12 10.91 -32.79 -9.57
CA LYS A 12 12.30 -33.19 -9.84
C LYS A 12 13.29 -32.33 -9.05
N LEU A 13 13.09 -31.01 -9.02
CA LEU A 13 13.95 -30.11 -8.23
C LEU A 13 13.86 -30.43 -6.73
N ALA A 14 12.67 -30.75 -6.21
CA ALA A 14 12.52 -31.13 -4.82
C ALA A 14 13.24 -32.45 -4.51
N GLU A 15 13.18 -33.44 -5.40
CA GLU A 15 13.94 -34.70 -5.29
C GLU A 15 15.45 -34.44 -5.30
N GLU A 16 15.95 -33.66 -6.27
CA GLU A 16 17.37 -33.29 -6.38
C GLU A 16 17.89 -32.56 -5.12
N LYS A 17 17.03 -31.73 -4.51
CA LYS A 17 17.34 -31.00 -3.28
C LYS A 17 16.98 -31.77 -2.00
N GLN A 18 16.51 -33.00 -2.11
CA GLN A 18 16.06 -33.85 -0.99
C GLN A 18 15.03 -33.15 -0.07
N LEU A 19 14.11 -32.40 -0.70
CA LEU A 19 13.04 -31.67 -0.01
C LEU A 19 11.73 -32.47 -0.06
N ASN A 20 11.02 -32.48 1.08
CA ASN A 20 9.66 -33.03 1.12
C ASN A 20 8.66 -32.05 0.50
N LEU A 21 8.25 -32.31 -0.74
CA LEU A 21 7.27 -31.51 -1.46
C LEU A 21 5.84 -31.99 -1.15
N LEU A 22 5.14 -31.24 -0.30
CA LEU A 22 3.72 -31.47 0.01
C LEU A 22 2.83 -30.47 -0.73
N THR A 23 1.67 -30.92 -1.22
CA THR A 23 0.57 -30.02 -1.57
C THR A 23 -0.10 -29.48 -0.31
N LEU A 24 -0.76 -28.32 -0.40
CA LEU A 24 -1.51 -27.76 0.73
C LEU A 24 -2.61 -28.72 1.21
N GLU A 25 -3.28 -29.41 0.29
CA GLU A 25 -4.31 -30.40 0.63
C GLU A 25 -3.72 -31.56 1.43
N LYS A 26 -2.59 -32.13 0.98
CA LYS A 26 -1.94 -33.22 1.71
C LYS A 26 -1.46 -32.78 3.09
N LEU A 27 -0.92 -31.57 3.20
CA LEU A 27 -0.53 -31.01 4.49
C LEU A 27 -1.72 -30.87 5.44
N ARG A 28 -2.88 -30.41 4.94
CA ARG A 28 -4.12 -30.32 5.72
C ARG A 28 -4.63 -31.68 6.18
N GLU A 29 -4.56 -32.70 5.31
CA GLU A 29 -4.92 -34.08 5.65
C GLU A 29 -4.04 -34.62 6.79
N ILE A 30 -2.72 -34.43 6.70
CA ILE A 30 -1.77 -34.81 7.75
C ILE A 30 -2.14 -34.11 9.07
N GLY A 31 -2.41 -32.81 9.04
CA GLY A 31 -2.79 -32.05 10.23
C GLY A 31 -4.11 -32.48 10.85
N ARG A 32 -5.12 -32.86 10.05
CA ARG A 32 -6.40 -33.38 10.57
C ARG A 32 -6.24 -34.74 11.26
N ASN A 33 -5.38 -35.59 10.72
CA ASN A 33 -5.14 -36.93 11.26
C ASN A 33 -4.18 -36.91 12.46
N ASN A 34 -3.45 -35.80 12.68
CA ASN A 34 -2.47 -35.65 13.75
C ASN A 34 -2.69 -34.30 14.47
N PRO A 35 -3.80 -34.13 15.20
CA PRO A 35 -4.07 -32.89 15.90
C PRO A 35 -3.02 -32.66 16.99
N ILE A 36 -2.50 -31.43 17.05
CA ILE A 36 -1.60 -30.97 18.10
C ILE A 36 -2.27 -29.83 18.88
N GLU A 37 -1.88 -29.66 20.14
CA GLU A 37 -2.30 -28.51 20.92
C GLU A 37 -1.83 -27.21 20.26
N ILE A 38 -2.70 -26.20 20.22
CA ILE A 38 -2.34 -24.89 19.67
C ILE A 38 -1.33 -24.26 20.62
N VAL A 39 -0.12 -24.00 20.12
CA VAL A 39 0.92 -23.26 20.84
C VAL A 39 0.97 -21.84 20.26
N PRO A 40 0.43 -20.83 20.95
CA PRO A 40 0.49 -19.45 20.48
C PRO A 40 1.95 -18.96 20.42
N PRO A 41 2.31 -18.13 19.42
CA PRO A 41 3.65 -17.58 19.33
C PRO A 41 3.92 -16.57 20.45
N LYS A 42 5.18 -16.48 20.87
CA LYS A 42 5.69 -15.39 21.73
C LYS A 42 6.00 -14.15 20.87
N PRO A 43 5.96 -12.94 21.46
CA PRO A 43 6.32 -11.72 20.73
C PRO A 43 7.73 -11.74 20.11
N THR A 44 8.66 -12.45 20.76
CA THR A 44 10.06 -12.62 20.32
C THR A 44 10.23 -13.65 19.21
N ASP A 45 9.24 -14.50 18.96
CA ASP A 45 9.33 -15.52 17.91
C ASP A 45 9.33 -14.86 16.53
N ILE A 46 10.01 -15.50 15.57
CA ILE A 46 10.05 -15.02 14.20
C ILE A 46 8.67 -15.17 13.57
N GLY A 47 8.04 -14.03 13.25
CA GLY A 47 6.73 -14.00 12.60
C GLY A 47 6.82 -13.97 11.09
N VAL A 48 7.85 -13.32 10.53
CA VAL A 48 8.00 -13.13 9.08
C VAL A 48 9.47 -13.19 8.67
N ILE A 49 9.75 -13.85 7.54
CA ILE A 49 11.06 -13.79 6.88
C ILE A 49 10.87 -13.08 5.54
N MET A 50 11.48 -11.90 5.39
CA MET A 50 11.42 -11.09 4.17
C MET A 50 12.73 -11.24 3.39
N TYR A 51 12.68 -11.85 2.22
CA TYR A 51 13.84 -11.95 1.34
C TYR A 51 14.10 -10.64 0.60
N THR A 52 15.37 -10.22 0.55
CA THR A 52 15.81 -9.04 -0.19
C THR A 52 17.07 -9.36 -0.98
N SER A 53 17.17 -8.84 -2.21
CA SER A 53 18.28 -9.14 -3.13
C SER A 53 19.63 -8.56 -2.69
N GLY A 54 19.65 -7.61 -1.75
CA GLY A 54 20.86 -6.93 -1.29
C GLY A 54 21.71 -6.35 -2.43
N SER A 55 22.91 -5.86 -2.12
CA SER A 55 23.90 -5.45 -3.13
C SER A 55 24.70 -6.63 -3.71
N THR A 56 24.65 -7.78 -3.03
CA THR A 56 25.46 -8.97 -3.34
C THR A 56 24.81 -9.93 -4.34
N GLY A 57 23.60 -9.64 -4.83
CA GLY A 57 22.87 -10.47 -5.81
C GLY A 57 22.16 -11.68 -5.21
N GLU A 58 22.75 -12.33 -4.20
CA GLU A 58 22.11 -13.43 -3.47
C GLU A 58 21.04 -12.93 -2.48
N PRO A 59 19.79 -13.39 -2.57
CA PRO A 59 18.74 -13.00 -1.64
C PRO A 59 19.00 -13.46 -0.20
N LYS A 60 18.90 -12.54 0.76
CA LYS A 60 19.03 -12.82 2.20
C LYS A 60 17.67 -12.70 2.88
N GLY A 61 17.35 -13.65 3.76
CA GLY A 61 16.12 -13.63 4.56
C GLY A 61 16.28 -12.76 5.80
N CYS A 62 15.62 -11.60 5.83
CA CYS A 62 15.51 -10.77 7.03
C CYS A 62 14.50 -11.40 7.99
N MET A 63 14.96 -11.89 9.13
CA MET A 63 14.13 -12.45 10.18
C MET A 63 13.49 -11.32 11.00
N ILE A 64 12.16 -11.27 11.03
CA ILE A 64 11.39 -10.23 11.72
C ILE A 64 10.54 -10.91 12.79
N SER A 65 10.75 -10.55 14.05
CA SER A 65 9.93 -11.02 15.16
C SER A 65 8.53 -10.40 15.13
N HIS A 66 7.55 -11.06 15.76
CA HIS A 66 6.20 -10.52 15.89
C HIS A 66 6.18 -9.12 16.50
N GLU A 67 6.92 -8.90 17.58
CA GLU A 67 6.99 -7.59 18.23
C GLU A 67 7.60 -6.53 17.32
N SER A 68 8.70 -6.84 16.62
CA SER A 68 9.37 -5.87 15.73
C SER A 68 8.46 -5.42 14.60
N PHE A 69 7.72 -6.36 14.01
CA PHE A 69 6.72 -6.06 12.99
C PHE A 69 5.64 -5.14 13.55
N MET A 70 5.07 -5.48 14.71
CA MET A 70 3.97 -4.72 15.30
C MET A 70 4.41 -3.33 15.75
N TYR A 71 5.61 -3.17 16.30
CA TYR A 71 6.17 -1.85 16.64
C TYR A 71 6.26 -0.93 15.41
N ALA A 72 6.81 -1.41 14.30
CA ALA A 72 6.91 -0.64 13.07
C ALA A 72 5.52 -0.29 12.51
N LEU A 73 4.59 -1.24 12.54
CA LEU A 73 3.21 -1.04 12.11
C LEU A 73 2.51 0.03 12.96
N PHE A 74 2.60 -0.04 14.29
CA PHE A 74 1.98 0.93 15.18
C PHE A 74 2.56 2.34 15.02
N GLY A 75 3.89 2.46 14.84
CA GLY A 75 4.51 3.73 14.52
C GLY A 75 3.90 4.36 13.26
N LEU A 76 3.65 3.55 12.23
CA LEU A 76 3.01 4.02 11.01
C LEU A 76 1.54 4.42 11.23
N LEU A 77 0.76 3.63 11.98
CA LEU A 77 -0.63 3.95 12.28
C LEU A 77 -0.76 5.28 13.03
N VAL A 78 0.13 5.52 14.00
CA VAL A 78 0.23 6.81 14.71
C VAL A 78 0.57 7.95 13.75
N ALA A 79 1.55 7.78 12.87
CA ALA A 79 1.94 8.79 11.89
C ALA A 79 0.81 9.15 10.91
N LEU A 80 -0.02 8.16 10.55
CA LEU A 80 -1.21 8.36 9.72
C LEU A 80 -2.43 8.85 10.50
N ASN A 81 -2.32 9.07 11.81
CA ASN A 81 -3.47 9.38 12.68
C ASN A 81 -4.63 8.41 12.42
N LEU A 82 -4.31 7.12 12.43
CA LEU A 82 -5.25 6.01 12.34
C LEU A 82 -5.31 5.33 13.70
N ARG A 83 -6.53 5.11 14.18
CA ARG A 83 -6.81 4.39 15.43
C ARG A 83 -7.82 3.30 15.13
N THR A 84 -7.95 2.34 16.04
CA THR A 84 -9.06 1.39 15.98
C THR A 84 -10.35 2.19 15.91
N THR A 85 -11.14 1.92 14.87
CA THR A 85 -12.23 2.82 14.47
C THR A 85 -13.26 2.93 15.60
N SER A 86 -13.64 4.16 15.94
CA SER A 86 -14.90 4.39 16.62
C SER A 86 -16.03 4.24 15.59
N LYS A 87 -17.27 3.93 16.02
CA LYS A 87 -18.44 3.79 15.12
C LYS A 87 -18.70 5.01 14.22
N THR A 88 -18.03 6.14 14.46
CA THR A 88 -18.19 7.42 13.75
C THR A 88 -17.12 7.67 12.67
N GLU A 89 -16.08 6.85 12.57
CA GLU A 89 -15.05 7.00 11.54
C GLU A 89 -15.35 6.15 10.30
N GLU A 90 -14.97 6.66 9.12
CA GLU A 90 -15.08 5.90 7.88
C GLU A 90 -14.16 4.68 7.93
N THR A 91 -14.67 3.50 7.54
CA THR A 91 -13.91 2.24 7.53
C THR A 91 -12.58 2.41 6.77
N PRO A 92 -11.44 1.98 7.34
CA PRO A 92 -10.15 1.92 6.66
C PRO A 92 -10.21 0.93 5.49
N ARG A 93 -9.89 1.39 4.29
CA ARG A 93 -9.97 0.59 3.06
C ARG A 93 -8.72 0.83 2.24
N VAL A 94 -8.00 -0.24 1.89
CA VAL A 94 -6.83 -0.17 1.00
C VAL A 94 -6.95 -1.20 -0.12
N LEU A 95 -6.62 -0.78 -1.34
CA LEU A 95 -6.37 -1.68 -2.45
C LEU A 95 -4.90 -2.13 -2.41
N ASN A 96 -4.66 -3.39 -2.05
CA ASN A 96 -3.34 -4.01 -2.10
C ASN A 96 -3.03 -4.50 -3.51
N TYR A 97 -2.23 -3.71 -4.25
CA TYR A 97 -1.68 -4.07 -5.55
C TYR A 97 -0.20 -4.50 -5.47
N MET A 98 0.37 -4.52 -4.27
CA MET A 98 1.77 -4.85 -4.02
C MET A 98 1.92 -6.33 -3.61
N PRO A 99 3.04 -7.00 -3.99
CA PRO A 99 3.31 -8.35 -3.55
C PRO A 99 3.38 -8.46 -2.02
N LEU A 100 2.83 -9.53 -1.45
CA LEU A 100 2.96 -9.82 -0.01
C LEU A 100 4.38 -10.21 0.39
N ALA A 101 5.21 -10.64 -0.57
CA ALA A 101 6.63 -10.86 -0.38
C ALA A 101 7.42 -9.54 -0.16
N HIS A 102 6.79 -8.38 -0.37
CA HIS A 102 7.37 -7.08 -0.08
C HIS A 102 6.79 -6.52 1.23
N MET A 103 7.66 -5.98 2.09
CA MET A 103 7.26 -5.59 3.44
C MET A 103 6.09 -4.60 3.45
N PHE A 104 6.09 -3.66 2.51
CA PHE A 104 5.03 -2.66 2.42
C PHE A 104 3.66 -3.25 2.03
N GLY A 105 3.62 -4.26 1.15
CA GLY A 105 2.39 -4.96 0.81
C GLY A 105 1.86 -5.77 1.99
N CYS A 106 2.73 -6.57 2.61
CA CYS A 106 2.39 -7.35 3.80
C CYS A 106 1.91 -6.46 4.96
N GLY A 107 2.68 -5.41 5.30
CA GLY A 107 2.35 -4.49 6.38
C GLY A 107 1.02 -3.76 6.18
N THR A 108 0.68 -3.41 4.94
CA THR A 108 -0.61 -2.80 4.62
C THR A 108 -1.76 -3.76 4.90
N VAL A 109 -1.66 -5.03 4.50
CA VAL A 109 -2.70 -6.04 4.76
C VAL A 109 -2.88 -6.28 6.26
N VAL A 110 -1.78 -6.49 6.99
CA VAL A 110 -1.82 -6.72 8.44
C VAL A 110 -2.37 -5.49 9.17
N GLY A 111 -1.93 -4.29 8.78
CA GLY A 111 -2.37 -3.02 9.37
C GLY A 111 -3.85 -2.76 9.22
N ILE A 112 -4.38 -2.94 8.00
CA ILE A 112 -5.81 -2.73 7.76
C ILE A 112 -6.65 -3.80 8.45
N THR A 113 -6.18 -5.05 8.48
CA THR A 113 -6.86 -6.13 9.21
C THR A 113 -6.91 -5.82 10.71
N TYR A 114 -5.80 -5.35 11.29
CA TYR A 114 -5.74 -4.93 12.70
C TYR A 114 -6.75 -3.82 13.03
N LEU A 115 -6.96 -2.88 12.09
CA LEU A 115 -7.94 -1.80 12.25
C LEU A 115 -9.40 -2.24 12.07
N GLY A 116 -9.66 -3.51 11.72
CA GLY A 116 -11.00 -3.99 11.34
C GLY A 116 -11.49 -3.40 10.01
N GLY A 117 -10.55 -3.04 9.11
CA GLY A 117 -10.83 -2.47 7.81
C GLY A 117 -10.98 -3.50 6.68
N GLU A 118 -10.99 -3.02 5.45
CA GLU A 118 -11.17 -3.83 4.24
C GLU A 118 -9.93 -3.76 3.34
N VAL A 119 -9.48 -4.94 2.88
CA VAL A 119 -8.39 -5.06 1.92
C VAL A 119 -8.95 -5.56 0.59
N GLY A 120 -8.86 -4.73 -0.45
CA GLY A 120 -9.12 -5.13 -1.82
C GLY A 120 -7.85 -5.66 -2.46
N PHE A 121 -7.97 -6.67 -3.33
CA PHE A 121 -6.85 -7.16 -4.14
C PHE A 121 -7.10 -6.81 -5.60
N TRP A 122 -6.10 -6.20 -6.24
CA TRP A 122 -6.18 -5.79 -7.65
C TRP A 122 -6.26 -6.99 -8.60
N GLN A 123 -6.68 -6.73 -9.84
CA GLN A 123 -6.81 -7.77 -10.88
C GLN A 123 -5.48 -8.31 -11.42
N GLY A 124 -4.33 -7.83 -10.91
CA GLY A 124 -3.00 -8.22 -11.40
C GLY A 124 -2.60 -7.59 -12.74
N LYS A 125 -3.39 -6.64 -13.25
CA LYS A 125 -3.18 -5.97 -14.54
C LYS A 125 -2.91 -4.47 -14.34
N VAL A 126 -1.71 -4.02 -14.70
CA VAL A 126 -1.24 -2.64 -14.44
C VAL A 126 -2.07 -1.58 -15.17
N ASP A 127 -2.56 -1.91 -16.37
CA ASP A 127 -3.42 -1.06 -17.19
C ASP A 127 -4.81 -0.86 -16.55
N LYS A 128 -5.29 -1.83 -15.76
CA LYS A 128 -6.57 -1.76 -15.04
C LYS A 128 -6.49 -1.21 -13.62
N LEU A 129 -5.29 -0.94 -13.11
CA LEU A 129 -5.10 -0.54 -11.71
C LEU A 129 -5.91 0.71 -11.31
N ILE A 130 -6.08 1.67 -12.21
CA ILE A 130 -6.89 2.87 -11.94
C ILE A 130 -8.38 2.52 -11.85
N ASP A 131 -8.85 1.57 -12.66
CA ASP A 131 -10.24 1.10 -12.60
C ASP A 131 -10.48 0.34 -11.29
N ASP A 132 -9.52 -0.50 -10.86
CA ASP A 132 -9.57 -1.17 -9.56
C ASP A 132 -9.66 -0.17 -8.40
N PHE A 133 -8.89 0.93 -8.46
CA PHE A 133 -8.97 2.00 -7.46
C PHE A 133 -10.32 2.71 -7.48
N HIS A 134 -10.84 3.01 -8.67
CA HIS A 134 -12.13 3.66 -8.85
C HIS A 134 -13.27 2.82 -8.29
N ASP A 135 -13.28 1.52 -8.59
CA ASP A 135 -14.36 0.61 -8.18
C ASP A 135 -14.28 0.25 -6.70
N PHE A 136 -13.08 0.00 -6.19
CA PHE A 136 -12.89 -0.33 -4.78
C PHE A 136 -13.15 0.87 -3.86
N ARG A 137 -12.87 2.10 -4.31
CA ARG A 137 -13.03 3.36 -3.55
C ARG A 137 -12.34 3.30 -2.17
N PRO A 138 -11.00 3.16 -2.13
CA PRO A 138 -10.26 3.11 -0.87
C PRO A 138 -10.34 4.45 -0.12
N THR A 139 -10.08 4.38 1.18
CA THR A 139 -9.94 5.56 2.05
C THR A 139 -8.48 5.89 2.31
N ILE A 140 -7.60 4.88 2.25
CA ILE A 140 -6.17 5.02 2.43
C ILE A 140 -5.47 4.64 1.12
N LEU A 141 -4.62 5.53 0.63
CA LEU A 141 -3.81 5.28 -0.57
C LEU A 141 -2.39 4.89 -0.17
N ALA A 142 -2.07 3.60 -0.29
CA ALA A 142 -0.71 3.10 -0.14
C ALA A 142 0.01 3.17 -1.50
N MET A 143 0.96 4.08 -1.64
CA MET A 143 1.60 4.41 -2.92
C MET A 143 3.09 4.12 -2.91
N VAL A 144 3.62 3.80 -4.08
CA VAL A 144 5.06 3.81 -4.34
C VAL A 144 5.43 5.04 -5.18
N PRO A 145 6.65 5.59 -5.05
CA PRO A 145 7.10 6.78 -5.76
C PRO A 145 6.83 6.75 -7.26
N ARG A 146 7.02 5.59 -7.90
CA ARG A 146 6.76 5.41 -9.34
C ARG A 146 5.33 5.78 -9.74
N LEU A 147 4.32 5.43 -8.94
CA LEU A 147 2.93 5.73 -9.25
C LEU A 147 2.60 7.21 -9.02
N LEU A 148 3.13 7.82 -7.95
CA LEU A 148 2.97 9.26 -7.71
C LEU A 148 3.65 10.10 -8.79
N ASN A 149 4.84 9.70 -9.24
CA ASN A 149 5.52 10.31 -10.38
C ASN A 149 4.67 10.19 -11.66
N LYS A 150 4.17 8.99 -11.98
CA LYS A 150 3.31 8.78 -13.16
C LYS A 150 2.04 9.63 -13.11
N LEU A 151 1.42 9.77 -11.94
CA LEU A 151 0.28 10.66 -11.73
C LEU A 151 0.67 12.12 -11.97
N TYR A 152 1.78 12.57 -11.39
CA TYR A 152 2.28 13.92 -11.57
C TYR A 152 2.58 14.24 -13.03
N ASP A 153 3.25 13.34 -13.74
CA ASP A 153 3.60 13.50 -15.15
C ASP A 153 2.37 13.59 -16.04
N LYS A 154 1.34 12.76 -15.79
CA LYS A 154 0.06 12.83 -16.50
C LYS A 154 -0.59 14.20 -16.33
N VAL A 155 -0.63 14.73 -15.11
CA VAL A 155 -1.16 16.07 -14.84
C VAL A 155 -0.31 17.16 -15.52
N ARG A 156 1.01 17.03 -15.47
CA ARG A 156 1.94 17.99 -16.10
C ARG A 156 1.77 18.04 -17.62
N LEU A 157 1.55 16.91 -18.28
CA LEU A 157 1.27 16.83 -19.71
C LEU A 157 -0.06 17.52 -20.06
N GLU A 158 -1.11 17.30 -19.27
CA GLU A 158 -2.39 17.99 -19.46
C GLU A 158 -2.28 19.51 -19.25
N LEU A 159 -1.45 19.94 -18.30
CA LEU A 159 -1.18 21.37 -18.07
C LEU A 159 -0.38 22.03 -19.21
N ARG A 160 0.50 21.29 -19.90
CA ARG A 160 1.22 21.81 -21.07
C ARG A 160 0.25 22.21 -22.19
N LYS A 161 -0.80 21.41 -22.40
CA LYS A 161 -1.87 21.72 -23.37
C LYS A 161 -2.63 23.01 -23.04
N LYS A 162 -2.72 23.36 -21.75
CA LYS A 162 -3.37 24.59 -21.24
C LYS A 162 -2.48 25.85 -21.27
N GLY A 163 -1.27 25.76 -21.82
CA GLY A 163 -0.38 26.91 -22.00
C GLY A 163 0.20 27.48 -20.71
N ILE A 164 0.61 28.75 -20.74
CA ILE A 164 1.28 29.43 -19.61
C ILE A 164 0.31 29.70 -18.47
N LEU A 165 -0.90 30.18 -18.79
CA LEU A 165 -1.93 30.49 -17.79
C LEU A 165 -2.32 29.27 -16.96
N GLY A 166 -2.51 28.10 -17.59
CA GLY A 166 -2.79 26.85 -16.88
C GLY A 166 -1.68 26.47 -15.88
N ARG A 167 -0.41 26.67 -16.26
CA ARG A 167 0.75 26.41 -15.39
C ARG A 167 0.85 27.39 -14.21
N ILE A 168 0.45 28.65 -14.40
CA ILE A 168 0.40 29.66 -13.32
C ILE A 168 -0.71 29.30 -12.33
N LEU A 169 -1.92 29.03 -12.84
CA LEU A 169 -3.07 28.63 -12.02
C LEU A 169 -2.78 27.37 -11.20
N PHE A 170 -2.14 26.37 -11.80
CA PHE A 170 -1.77 25.15 -11.07
C PHE A 170 -0.77 25.41 -9.94
N ARG A 171 0.24 26.27 -10.18
CA ARG A 171 1.18 26.67 -9.12
C ARG A 171 0.50 27.42 -7.98
N LEU A 172 -0.45 28.32 -8.29
CA LEU A 172 -1.26 29.01 -7.30
C LEU A 172 -2.13 28.03 -6.49
N ALA A 173 -2.74 27.06 -7.16
CA ALA A 173 -3.54 26.02 -6.54
C ALA A 173 -2.73 25.19 -5.53
N ILE A 174 -1.55 24.69 -5.93
CA ILE A 174 -0.65 23.97 -5.03
C ILE A 174 -0.26 24.85 -3.84
N ARG A 175 0.19 26.09 -4.08
CA ARG A 175 0.61 27.00 -3.01
C ARG A 175 -0.52 27.27 -2.01
N SER A 176 -1.74 27.51 -2.50
CA SER A 176 -2.92 27.77 -1.69
C SER A 176 -3.30 26.55 -0.84
N LYS A 177 -3.37 25.35 -1.44
CA LYS A 177 -3.66 24.11 -0.70
C LYS A 177 -2.62 23.81 0.36
N LEU A 178 -1.33 23.97 0.06
CA LEU A 178 -0.26 23.76 1.02
C LEU A 178 -0.31 24.78 2.17
N ALA A 179 -0.75 26.03 1.92
CA ALA A 179 -0.93 27.02 2.99
C ALA A 179 -2.06 26.64 3.95
N LEU A 180 -3.16 26.06 3.45
CA LEU A 180 -4.24 25.52 4.29
C LEU A 180 -3.76 24.32 5.11
N ILE A 181 -3.05 23.38 4.49
CA ILE A 181 -2.53 22.18 5.15
C ILE A 181 -1.58 22.54 6.30
N ARG A 182 -0.71 23.54 6.13
CA ARG A 182 0.18 24.03 7.20
C ARG A 182 -0.57 24.57 8.42
N ARG A 183 -1.83 25.00 8.25
CA ARG A 183 -2.72 25.45 9.32
C ARG A 183 -3.61 24.32 9.86
N GLY A 184 -3.35 23.07 9.48
CA GLY A 184 -4.17 21.91 9.84
C GLY A 184 -5.49 21.79 9.07
N ASN A 185 -5.71 22.61 8.03
CA ASN A 185 -6.92 22.57 7.23
C ASN A 185 -6.73 21.67 5.99
N PHE A 186 -7.39 20.51 6.02
CA PHE A 186 -7.37 19.50 4.98
C PHE A 186 -8.62 19.52 4.08
N SER A 187 -9.38 20.62 4.06
CA SER A 187 -10.63 20.71 3.30
C SER A 187 -10.46 20.34 1.83
N GLN A 188 -11.28 19.40 1.35
CA GLN A 188 -11.34 18.97 -0.05
C GLN A 188 -12.44 19.69 -0.86
N ASN A 189 -13.01 20.78 -0.32
CA ASN A 189 -14.10 21.55 -0.94
C ASN A 189 -13.71 23.01 -1.26
N THR A 190 -12.46 23.24 -1.65
CA THR A 190 -12.01 24.57 -2.09
C THR A 190 -12.30 24.80 -3.57
N ILE A 191 -12.14 26.04 -4.05
CA ILE A 191 -12.23 26.34 -5.48
C ILE A 191 -11.24 25.51 -6.32
N TRP A 192 -10.02 25.28 -5.80
CA TRP A 192 -8.99 24.48 -6.46
C TRP A 192 -9.35 23.00 -6.54
N ASP A 193 -10.10 22.52 -5.55
CA ASP A 193 -10.62 21.16 -5.56
C ASP A 193 -11.63 20.99 -6.69
N LYS A 194 -12.61 21.89 -6.78
CA LYS A 194 -13.64 21.85 -7.84
C LYS A 194 -13.05 21.94 -9.24
N VAL A 195 -12.01 22.76 -9.42
CA VAL A 195 -11.42 23.04 -10.75
C VAL A 195 -10.34 22.03 -11.16
N ILE A 196 -9.53 21.54 -10.22
CA ILE A 196 -8.31 20.77 -10.52
C ILE A 196 -8.30 19.42 -9.82
N PHE A 197 -8.33 19.42 -8.49
CA PHE A 197 -7.94 18.23 -7.72
C PHE A 197 -9.04 17.18 -7.56
N ASN A 198 -10.32 17.55 -7.68
CA ASN A 198 -11.42 16.59 -7.58
C ASN A 198 -11.32 15.53 -8.67
N LYS A 199 -10.97 15.90 -9.92
CA LYS A 199 -10.77 14.93 -11.00
C LYS A 199 -9.72 13.88 -10.67
N ILE A 200 -8.65 14.27 -9.96
CA ILE A 200 -7.60 13.35 -9.51
C ILE A 200 -8.14 12.43 -8.42
N ARG A 201 -8.83 12.96 -7.40
CA ARG A 201 -9.37 12.12 -6.32
C ARG A 201 -10.46 11.16 -6.80
N GLN A 202 -11.30 11.59 -7.76
CA GLN A 202 -12.32 10.73 -8.34
C GLN A 202 -11.74 9.56 -9.12
N SER A 203 -10.55 9.68 -9.74
CA SER A 203 -9.90 8.52 -10.36
C SER A 203 -9.44 7.46 -9.35
N PHE A 204 -9.46 7.78 -8.05
CA PHE A 204 -9.21 6.83 -6.96
C PHE A 204 -10.48 6.59 -6.10
N GLY A 205 -11.67 6.82 -6.68
CA GLY A 205 -12.96 6.54 -6.03
C GLY A 205 -13.46 7.61 -5.05
N GLY A 206 -12.71 8.71 -4.88
CA GLY A 206 -13.16 9.93 -4.23
C GLY A 206 -13.20 9.92 -2.69
N LYS A 207 -12.78 8.84 -2.03
CA LYS A 207 -12.85 8.66 -0.58
C LYS A 207 -11.49 8.78 0.14
N ILE A 208 -10.44 9.13 -0.59
CA ILE A 208 -9.08 9.20 -0.04
C ILE A 208 -8.99 10.25 1.05
N ASN A 209 -8.65 9.81 2.25
CA ASN A 209 -8.48 10.62 3.45
C ASN A 209 -7.13 10.37 4.17
N ARG A 210 -6.32 9.42 3.68
CA ARG A 210 -4.93 9.19 4.08
C ARG A 210 -4.09 8.78 2.87
N VAL A 211 -2.82 9.20 2.85
CA VAL A 211 -1.85 8.74 1.86
C VAL A 211 -0.55 8.37 2.56
N ILE A 212 0.02 7.25 2.17
CA ILE A 212 1.39 6.86 2.52
C ILE A 212 2.18 6.60 1.24
N SER A 213 3.37 7.16 1.15
CA SER A 213 4.38 6.81 0.15
C SER A 213 5.53 6.09 0.83
N SER A 214 6.05 5.00 0.24
CA SER A 214 7.22 4.30 0.80
C SER A 214 8.03 3.60 -0.30
N SER A 215 9.12 2.94 0.08
CA SER A 215 10.09 2.19 -0.76
C SER A 215 11.18 3.01 -1.46
N ALA A 216 10.99 4.32 -1.67
CA ALA A 216 12.02 5.22 -2.22
C ALA A 216 11.65 6.70 -1.95
N PRO A 217 12.61 7.64 -2.02
CA PRO A 217 12.33 9.06 -1.81
C PRO A 217 11.49 9.66 -2.96
N LEU A 218 10.62 10.62 -2.65
CA LEU A 218 9.97 11.47 -3.64
C LEU A 218 10.76 12.77 -3.84
N SER A 219 10.65 13.35 -5.03
CA SER A 219 11.09 14.72 -5.23
C SER A 219 10.17 15.68 -4.48
N SER A 220 10.73 16.80 -4.00
CA SER A 220 9.96 17.84 -3.31
C SER A 220 8.82 18.42 -4.15
N GLU A 221 8.91 18.33 -5.48
CA GLU A 221 7.84 18.74 -6.38
C GLU A 221 6.65 17.77 -6.34
N VAL A 222 6.92 16.47 -6.45
CA VAL A 222 5.89 15.42 -6.45
C VAL A 222 5.24 15.30 -5.07
N CYS A 223 6.01 15.42 -3.99
CA CYS A 223 5.47 15.44 -2.63
C CYS A 223 4.52 16.64 -2.42
N ARG A 224 4.93 17.85 -2.82
CA ARG A 224 4.08 19.06 -2.73
C ARG A 224 2.80 18.94 -3.55
N PHE A 225 2.91 18.44 -4.78
CA PHE A 225 1.75 18.16 -5.62
C PHE A 225 0.80 17.16 -4.95
N SER A 226 1.33 16.02 -4.49
CA SER A 226 0.52 14.94 -3.92
C SER A 226 -0.21 15.40 -2.65
N ARG A 227 0.48 16.13 -1.77
CA ARG A 227 -0.13 16.76 -0.59
C ARG A 227 -1.26 17.71 -0.96
N ALA A 228 -1.06 18.57 -1.97
CA ALA A 228 -2.11 19.48 -2.43
C ALA A 228 -3.30 18.75 -3.09
N ALA A 229 -3.01 17.71 -3.88
CA ALA A 229 -4.00 16.97 -4.66
C ALA A 229 -4.92 16.12 -3.78
N PHE A 230 -4.38 15.42 -2.78
CA PHE A 230 -5.19 14.59 -1.88
C PHE A 230 -5.68 15.38 -0.67
N SER A 231 -4.94 16.41 -0.21
CA SER A 231 -5.36 17.29 0.87
C SER A 231 -5.79 16.51 2.11
N CYS A 232 -4.89 15.69 2.64
CA CYS A 232 -5.14 14.83 3.79
C CYS A 232 -3.81 14.55 4.54
N PHE A 233 -3.85 13.71 5.59
CA PHE A 233 -2.62 13.22 6.21
C PHE A 233 -1.79 12.47 5.16
N PHE A 234 -0.52 12.83 5.07
CA PHE A 234 0.42 12.33 4.07
C PHE A 234 1.74 12.00 4.76
N VAL A 235 2.10 10.73 4.74
CA VAL A 235 3.38 10.20 5.25
C VAL A 235 4.24 9.77 4.07
N GLU A 236 5.53 10.09 4.13
CA GLU A 236 6.57 9.72 3.16
C GLU A 236 7.72 9.07 3.91
#